data_AF-A0A7Z1N742-F1
#
_entry.id   AF-A0A7Z1N742-F1
#
_cell.length_a   1.000
_cell.length_b   1.000
_cell.length_c   1.000
_cell.angle_alpha   90.00
_cell.angle_beta   90.00
_cell.angle_gamma   90.00
#
_symmetry.space_group_name_H-M   'P 1'
#
loop_
_entity.id
_entity.type
_entity.pdbx_description
1 polymer ?
#
loop_
_entity_poly.entity_id
_entity_poly.type
_entity_poly.pdbx_seq_one_letter_code
_entity_poly.pdbx_strand_id
1 'polypeptide(L)'
;NGVDSINNVQPTVVKKDEAKTAIENAARAKKAEIDQTPNATDEEKAAAKAKVDEAVNNAKASIDQATNNDGVDTAKTNGVDSINNIQPTVVKKDEAKTAIENAARAKKAEIDQTPNATDEEKATAKAKVDEAVTTAKNAIDQATNNNGVDTAKSNGLDSINNIQPTVVKKDEAKAAIDKAAEAKKAEIDQTPNATDEEKATAKAKIDEAVNNEKASIDQATNNDGVDTAKTNGVDAINNVQPTVVKKDEAKTAIENAARAKKAEIDQTPNATDEEKATAKAKVDEAVTTAKNAIDQATNNNGVDTAKTNGVDAINNVQP
;
A
#
# COMPACT_ATOMS: atom_id res chain seq x y z
N ASN A 1 105.74 -7.37 -8.40
CA ASN A 1 104.54 -6.98 -9.18
C ASN A 1 103.41 -6.59 -8.25
N GLY A 2 103.35 -5.33 -7.82
CA GLY A 2 102.24 -4.80 -7.02
C GLY A 2 101.02 -4.40 -7.88
N VAL A 3 101.23 -4.23 -9.18
CA VAL A 3 100.19 -3.86 -10.16
C VAL A 3 99.21 -5.02 -10.40
N ASP A 4 99.71 -6.27 -10.40
CA ASP A 4 98.89 -7.47 -10.56
C ASP A 4 97.98 -7.74 -9.35
N SER A 5 98.40 -7.37 -8.13
CA SER A 5 97.58 -7.50 -6.92
C SER A 5 96.47 -6.45 -6.81
N ILE A 6 96.66 -5.25 -7.38
CA ILE A 6 95.64 -4.20 -7.43
C ILE A 6 94.58 -4.53 -8.50
N ASN A 7 95.00 -5.05 -9.65
CA ASN A 7 94.09 -5.45 -10.73
C ASN A 7 93.21 -6.67 -10.39
N ASN A 8 93.53 -7.41 -9.33
CA ASN A 8 92.77 -8.58 -8.87
C ASN A 8 91.89 -8.30 -7.64
N VAL A 9 91.83 -7.05 -7.17
CA VAL A 9 90.79 -6.65 -6.22
C VAL A 9 89.51 -6.46 -7.03
N GLN A 10 88.68 -7.49 -7.10
CA GLN A 10 87.28 -7.28 -7.43
C GLN A 10 86.61 -6.62 -6.22
N PRO A 11 86.18 -5.34 -6.31
CA PRO A 11 85.37 -4.76 -5.26
C PRO A 11 84.12 -5.62 -5.09
N THR A 12 83.94 -6.17 -3.90
CA THR A 12 82.79 -7.00 -3.59
C THR A 12 81.56 -6.09 -3.52
N VAL A 13 80.65 -6.20 -4.49
CA VAL A 13 79.46 -5.32 -4.64
C VAL A 13 78.34 -5.68 -3.63
N VAL A 14 78.71 -6.11 -2.43
CA VAL A 14 77.81 -6.66 -1.40
C VAL A 14 76.73 -5.67 -1.01
N LYS A 15 77.08 -4.38 -0.90
CA LYS A 15 76.17 -3.34 -0.39
C LYS A 15 74.95 -3.11 -1.30
N LYS A 16 75.14 -3.14 -2.63
CA LYS A 16 74.02 -2.97 -3.58
C LYS A 16 73.11 -4.19 -3.58
N ASP A 17 73.68 -5.39 -3.52
CA ASP A 17 72.90 -6.63 -3.46
C ASP A 17 72.07 -6.70 -2.17
N GLU A 18 72.66 -6.40 -1.02
CA GLU A 18 71.95 -6.30 0.27
C GLU A 18 70.79 -5.28 0.22
N ALA A 19 71.02 -4.12 -0.41
CA ALA A 19 69.99 -3.10 -0.59
C ALA A 19 68.85 -3.60 -1.49
N LYS A 20 69.15 -4.29 -2.60
CA LYS A 20 68.13 -4.87 -3.49
C LYS A 20 67.34 -5.98 -2.81
N THR A 21 67.99 -6.85 -2.03
CA THR A 21 67.29 -7.86 -1.21
C THR A 21 66.35 -7.20 -0.18
N ALA A 22 66.77 -6.09 0.43
CA ALA A 22 65.88 -5.35 1.35
C ALA A 22 64.65 -4.78 0.63
N ILE A 23 64.80 -4.26 -0.59
CA ILE A 23 63.68 -3.80 -1.43
C ILE A 23 62.72 -4.96 -1.76
N GLU A 24 63.24 -6.12 -2.14
CA GLU A 24 62.42 -7.30 -2.44
C GLU A 24 61.66 -7.82 -1.21
N ASN A 25 62.30 -7.80 -0.04
CA ASN A 25 61.67 -8.16 1.22
C ASN A 25 60.55 -7.18 1.61
N ALA A 26 60.78 -5.87 1.46
CA ALA A 26 59.77 -4.84 1.69
C ALA A 26 58.58 -5.01 0.72
N ALA A 27 58.84 -5.25 -0.56
CA ALA A 27 57.80 -5.49 -1.55
C ALA A 27 56.96 -6.73 -1.24
N ARG A 28 57.60 -7.84 -0.85
CA ARG A 28 56.90 -9.07 -0.46
C ARG A 28 56.02 -8.86 0.77
N ALA A 29 56.53 -8.19 1.80
CA ALA A 29 55.74 -7.83 2.97
C ALA A 29 54.55 -6.94 2.59
N LYS A 30 54.78 -5.94 1.73
CA LYS A 30 53.74 -5.01 1.32
C LYS A 30 52.64 -5.65 0.48
N LYS A 31 52.99 -6.55 -0.44
CA LYS A 31 52.00 -7.31 -1.22
C LYS A 31 51.14 -8.21 -0.33
N ALA A 32 51.71 -8.79 0.73
CA ALA A 32 50.96 -9.56 1.71
C ALA A 32 49.99 -8.68 2.54
N GLU A 33 50.39 -7.46 2.89
CA GLU A 33 49.50 -6.47 3.53
C GLU A 33 48.33 -6.08 2.60
N ILE A 34 48.62 -5.82 1.32
CA ILE A 34 47.62 -5.53 0.29
C ILE A 34 46.59 -6.68 0.18
N ASP A 35 47.04 -7.93 0.24
CA ASP A 35 46.14 -9.10 0.18
C ASP A 35 45.13 -9.15 1.32
N GLN A 36 45.50 -8.61 2.48
CA GLN A 36 44.66 -8.55 3.67
C GLN A 36 43.83 -7.26 3.75
N THR A 37 43.91 -6.37 2.76
CA THR A 37 43.13 -5.12 2.77
C THR A 37 41.63 -5.45 2.78
N PRO A 38 40.90 -5.07 3.84
CA PRO A 38 39.47 -5.35 3.94
C PRO A 38 38.69 -4.64 2.85
N ASN A 39 37.59 -5.25 2.39
CA ASN A 39 36.68 -4.72 1.37
C ASN A 39 37.27 -4.48 -0.03
N ALA A 40 38.59 -4.54 -0.20
CA ALA A 40 39.25 -4.41 -1.49
C ALA A 40 38.91 -5.59 -2.40
N THR A 41 38.56 -5.31 -3.64
CA THR A 41 38.39 -6.34 -4.66
C THR A 41 39.73 -6.86 -5.17
N ASP A 42 39.72 -8.02 -5.81
CA ASP A 42 40.89 -8.62 -6.44
C ASP A 42 41.54 -7.64 -7.45
N GLU A 43 40.74 -6.89 -8.20
CA GLU A 43 41.23 -5.87 -9.13
C GLU A 43 41.88 -4.66 -8.44
N GLU A 44 41.30 -4.16 -7.34
CA GLU A 44 41.87 -3.05 -6.55
C GLU A 44 43.20 -3.46 -5.90
N LYS A 45 43.29 -4.71 -5.42
CA LYS A 45 44.53 -5.30 -4.91
C LYS A 45 45.58 -5.47 -6.00
N ALA A 46 45.19 -5.98 -7.18
CA ALA A 46 46.09 -6.16 -8.31
C ALA A 46 46.70 -4.82 -8.77
N ALA A 47 45.89 -3.76 -8.84
CA ALA A 47 46.35 -2.42 -9.18
C ALA A 47 47.37 -1.88 -8.17
N ALA A 48 47.15 -2.10 -6.86
CA ALA A 48 48.12 -1.71 -5.83
C ALA A 48 49.43 -2.51 -5.93
N LYS A 49 49.35 -3.84 -6.17
CA LYS A 49 50.53 -4.69 -6.35
C LYS A 49 51.35 -4.28 -7.57
N ALA A 50 50.72 -3.85 -8.65
CA ALA A 50 51.41 -3.32 -9.83
C ALA A 50 52.19 -2.03 -9.50
N LYS A 51 51.63 -1.13 -8.69
CA LYS A 51 52.36 0.04 -8.18
C LYS A 51 53.55 -0.35 -7.30
N VAL A 52 53.43 -1.42 -6.50
CA VAL A 52 54.56 -1.95 -5.73
C VAL A 52 55.68 -2.42 -6.66
N ASP A 53 55.35 -3.14 -7.74
CA ASP A 53 56.34 -3.59 -8.73
C ASP A 53 57.05 -2.42 -9.44
N GLU A 54 56.30 -1.35 -9.76
CA GLU A 54 56.88 -0.11 -10.29
C GLU A 54 57.85 0.55 -9.29
N ALA A 55 57.44 0.67 -8.02
CA ALA A 55 58.29 1.24 -6.97
C ALA A 55 59.56 0.41 -6.72
N VAL A 56 59.47 -0.93 -6.80
CA VAL A 56 60.63 -1.83 -6.74
C VAL A 56 61.60 -1.56 -7.87
N ASN A 57 61.11 -1.46 -9.10
CA ASN A 57 61.96 -1.20 -10.26
C ASN A 57 62.66 0.16 -10.15
N ASN A 58 61.95 1.20 -9.71
CA ASN A 58 62.50 2.54 -9.49
C ASN A 58 63.56 2.56 -8.38
N ALA A 59 63.33 1.83 -7.27
CA ALA A 59 64.28 1.71 -6.18
C ALA A 59 65.55 0.96 -6.61
N LYS A 60 65.42 -0.16 -7.34
CA LYS A 60 66.55 -0.93 -7.87
C LYS A 60 67.40 -0.10 -8.83
N ALA A 61 66.77 0.65 -9.74
CA ALA A 61 67.45 1.56 -10.65
C ALA A 61 68.23 2.65 -9.89
N SER A 62 67.64 3.21 -8.83
CA SER A 62 68.30 4.22 -7.98
C SER A 62 69.51 3.64 -7.22
N ILE A 63 69.41 2.41 -6.71
CA ILE A 63 70.52 1.68 -6.08
C ILE A 63 71.65 1.42 -7.09
N ASP A 64 71.31 1.05 -8.33
CA ASP A 64 72.30 0.81 -9.38
C ASP A 64 73.05 2.09 -9.76
N GLN A 65 72.37 3.23 -9.80
CA GLN A 65 72.96 4.54 -10.09
C GLN A 65 73.82 5.12 -8.96
N ALA A 66 73.62 4.69 -7.71
CA ALA A 66 74.39 5.20 -6.58
C ALA A 66 75.89 4.90 -6.72
N THR A 67 76.74 5.90 -6.47
CA THR A 67 78.20 5.85 -6.67
C THR A 67 79.00 5.61 -5.38
N ASN A 68 78.34 5.65 -4.22
CA ASN A 68 78.94 5.40 -2.91
C ASN A 68 77.93 4.71 -1.96
N ASN A 69 78.41 4.26 -0.80
CA ASN A 69 77.59 3.52 0.16
C ASN A 69 76.44 4.35 0.74
N ASP A 70 76.67 5.62 1.06
CA ASP A 70 75.64 6.51 1.61
C ASP A 70 74.50 6.74 0.61
N GLY A 71 74.83 6.84 -0.68
CA GLY A 71 73.87 6.91 -1.77
C GLY A 71 73.06 5.62 -1.93
N VAL A 72 73.70 4.45 -1.75
CA VAL A 72 73.00 3.16 -1.74
C VAL A 72 72.04 3.07 -0.54
N ASP A 73 72.49 3.48 0.64
CA ASP A 73 71.64 3.50 1.85
C ASP A 73 70.48 4.48 1.72
N THR A 74 70.71 5.66 1.15
CA THR A 74 69.66 6.64 0.87
C THR A 74 68.64 6.12 -0.14
N ALA A 75 69.10 5.54 -1.26
CA ALA A 75 68.24 4.97 -2.29
C ALA A 75 67.41 3.79 -1.76
N LYS A 76 68.03 2.94 -0.92
CA LYS A 76 67.35 1.85 -0.21
C LYS A 76 66.23 2.40 0.69
N THR A 77 66.54 3.35 1.57
CA THR A 77 65.57 3.93 2.51
C THR A 77 64.39 4.56 1.75
N ASN A 78 64.66 5.43 0.78
CA ASN A 78 63.61 6.06 -0.03
C ASN A 78 62.76 5.04 -0.79
N GLY A 79 63.38 3.98 -1.30
CA GLY A 79 62.69 2.89 -2.00
C GLY A 79 61.77 2.09 -1.07
N VAL A 80 62.25 1.73 0.13
CA VAL A 80 61.45 1.06 1.16
C VAL A 80 60.26 1.94 1.57
N ASP A 81 60.49 3.23 1.82
CA ASP A 81 59.43 4.18 2.20
C ASP A 81 58.38 4.32 1.09
N SER A 82 58.84 4.43 -0.17
CA SER A 82 57.94 4.50 -1.33
C SER A 82 57.06 3.25 -1.45
N ILE A 83 57.62 2.06 -1.24
CA ILE A 83 56.87 0.80 -1.25
C ILE A 83 55.86 0.77 -0.10
N ASN A 84 56.27 1.13 1.11
CA ASN A 84 55.42 1.07 2.30
C ASN A 84 54.20 1.99 2.22
N ASN A 85 54.29 3.09 1.47
CA ASN A 85 53.21 4.07 1.30
C ASN A 85 52.12 3.65 0.29
N ILE A 86 52.30 2.55 -0.45
CA ILE A 86 51.34 2.12 -1.47
C ILE A 86 50.18 1.36 -0.83
N GLN A 87 48.94 1.83 -0.96
CA GLN A 87 47.75 1.12 -0.51
C GLN A 87 46.73 0.93 -1.63
N PRO A 88 45.84 -0.08 -1.54
CA PRO A 88 44.70 -0.20 -2.45
C PRO A 88 43.73 0.98 -2.31
N THR A 89 43.19 1.41 -3.43
CA THR A 89 42.05 2.34 -3.47
C THR A 89 40.79 1.50 -3.42
N VAL A 90 40.13 1.48 -2.25
CA VAL A 90 38.92 0.66 -2.01
C VAL A 90 37.68 1.52 -2.22
N VAL A 91 36.95 1.29 -3.30
CA VAL A 91 35.78 2.10 -3.67
C VAL A 91 34.61 1.27 -4.20
N LYS A 92 34.90 0.14 -4.87
CA LYS A 92 33.89 -0.59 -5.65
C LYS A 92 32.68 -1.05 -4.81
N LYS A 93 32.94 -1.60 -3.62
CA LYS A 93 31.87 -2.08 -2.72
C LYS A 93 31.07 -0.92 -2.11
N ASP A 94 31.72 0.18 -1.75
CA ASP A 94 31.05 1.33 -1.13
C ASP A 94 30.13 2.05 -2.11
N GLU A 95 30.56 2.19 -3.37
CA GLU A 95 29.73 2.71 -4.46
C GLU A 95 28.50 1.82 -4.70
N ALA A 96 28.68 0.49 -4.67
CA ALA A 96 27.58 -0.46 -4.83
C ALA A 96 26.57 -0.37 -3.68
N LYS A 97 27.02 -0.31 -2.43
CA LYS A 97 26.15 -0.15 -1.25
C LYS A 97 25.39 1.18 -1.28
N THR A 98 26.06 2.26 -1.67
CA THR A 98 25.43 3.58 -1.84
C THR A 98 24.32 3.54 -2.89
N ALA A 99 24.51 2.81 -3.99
CA ALA A 99 23.47 2.61 -5.00
C ALA A 99 22.25 1.85 -4.45
N ILE A 100 22.47 0.79 -3.65
CA ILE A 100 21.41 0.05 -2.98
C ILE A 100 20.60 0.93 -2.02
N GLU A 101 21.27 1.76 -1.21
CA GLU A 101 20.60 2.68 -0.28
C GLU A 101 19.77 3.74 -1.01
N ASN A 102 20.29 4.28 -2.11
CA ASN A 102 19.57 5.24 -2.93
C ASN A 102 18.33 4.63 -3.57
N ALA A 103 18.43 3.40 -4.11
CA ALA A 103 17.30 2.68 -4.66
C ALA A 103 16.24 2.38 -3.58
N ALA A 104 16.65 1.95 -2.39
CA ALA A 104 15.74 1.71 -1.28
C ALA A 104 14.99 2.97 -0.85
N ARG A 105 15.69 4.11 -0.75
CA ARG A 105 15.06 5.41 -0.43
C ARG A 105 14.04 5.81 -1.49
N ALA A 106 14.38 5.68 -2.77
CA ALA A 106 13.45 5.95 -3.87
C ALA A 106 12.23 5.02 -3.81
N LYS A 107 12.45 3.73 -3.57
CA LYS A 107 11.38 2.74 -3.51
C LYS A 107 10.43 2.96 -2.33
N LYS A 108 10.94 3.33 -1.15
CA LYS A 108 10.11 3.70 0.00
C LYS A 108 9.25 4.93 -0.28
N ALA A 109 9.78 5.91 -1.01
CA ALA A 109 9.00 7.08 -1.43
C ALA A 109 7.92 6.73 -2.46
N GLU A 110 8.18 5.80 -3.37
CA GLU A 110 7.16 5.25 -4.29
C GLU A 110 6.05 4.51 -3.51
N ILE A 111 6.44 3.68 -2.53
CA ILE A 111 5.48 3.00 -1.63
C ILE A 111 4.59 4.00 -0.89
N ASP A 112 5.14 5.13 -0.43
CA ASP A 112 4.36 6.18 0.24
C ASP A 112 3.25 6.78 -0.64
N GLN A 113 3.48 6.81 -1.95
CA GLN A 113 2.54 7.32 -2.94
C GLN A 113 1.60 6.25 -3.50
N THR A 114 1.66 5.01 -2.99
CA THR A 114 0.76 3.94 -3.46
C THR A 114 -0.68 4.32 -3.14
N PRO A 115 -1.55 4.49 -4.16
CA PRO A 115 -2.93 4.89 -3.97
C PRO A 115 -3.70 3.78 -3.25
N ASN A 116 -4.71 4.18 -2.48
CA ASN A 116 -5.60 3.29 -1.72
C ASN A 116 -4.94 2.41 -0.65
N ALA A 117 -3.61 2.34 -0.59
CA ALA A 117 -2.88 1.62 0.45
C ALA A 117 -3.02 2.34 1.80
N THR A 118 -3.29 1.55 2.82
CA THR A 118 -3.22 1.97 4.22
C THR A 118 -1.78 2.11 4.69
N ASP A 119 -1.58 2.84 5.79
CA ASP A 119 -0.27 3.01 6.42
C ASP A 119 0.35 1.66 6.82
N GLU A 120 -0.44 0.69 7.27
CA GLU A 120 0.01 -0.66 7.63
C GLU A 120 0.44 -1.50 6.41
N GLU A 121 -0.30 -1.43 5.29
CA GLU A 121 0.07 -2.09 4.03
C GLU A 121 1.38 -1.50 3.49
N LYS A 122 1.56 -0.17 3.57
CA LYS A 122 2.81 0.52 3.20
C LYS A 122 3.96 0.12 4.11
N ALA A 123 3.75 0.09 5.43
CA ALA A 123 4.77 -0.28 6.40
C ALA A 123 5.29 -1.71 6.15
N THR A 124 4.39 -2.64 5.84
CA THR A 124 4.73 -4.02 5.49
C THR A 124 5.62 -4.08 4.23
N ALA A 125 5.32 -3.30 3.21
CA ALA A 125 6.16 -3.23 2.01
C ALA A 125 7.53 -2.58 2.30
N LYS A 126 7.58 -1.51 3.09
CA LYS A 126 8.84 -0.86 3.49
C LYS A 126 9.76 -1.79 4.28
N ALA A 127 9.20 -2.64 5.15
CA ALA A 127 9.98 -3.65 5.87
C ALA A 127 10.62 -4.67 4.92
N LYS A 128 9.91 -5.11 3.87
CA LYS A 128 10.48 -5.96 2.82
C LYS A 128 11.61 -5.26 2.05
N VAL A 129 11.52 -3.94 1.85
CA VAL A 129 12.63 -3.17 1.25
C VAL A 129 13.87 -3.22 2.14
N ASP A 130 13.72 -3.08 3.46
CA ASP A 130 14.85 -3.16 4.39
C ASP A 130 15.50 -4.54 4.43
N GLU A 131 14.71 -5.61 4.32
CA GLU A 131 15.20 -6.98 4.18
C GLU A 131 16.00 -7.18 2.89
N ALA A 132 15.48 -6.67 1.76
CA ALA A 132 16.16 -6.73 0.48
C ALA A 132 17.49 -5.95 0.48
N VAL A 133 17.53 -4.77 1.12
CA VAL A 133 18.76 -3.98 1.31
C VAL A 133 19.80 -4.77 2.09
N THR A 134 19.39 -5.39 3.20
CA THR A 134 20.29 -6.17 4.05
C THR A 134 20.89 -7.34 3.27
N THR A 135 20.04 -8.05 2.53
CA THR A 135 20.45 -9.16 1.66
C THR A 135 21.45 -8.72 0.59
N ALA A 136 21.16 -7.60 -0.10
CA ALA A 136 22.03 -7.07 -1.15
C ALA A 136 23.39 -6.62 -0.60
N LYS A 137 23.42 -5.91 0.53
CA LYS A 137 24.67 -5.47 1.18
C LYS A 137 25.53 -6.66 1.59
N ASN A 138 24.93 -7.70 2.18
CA ASN A 138 25.65 -8.92 2.53
C ASN A 138 26.26 -9.61 1.30
N ALA A 139 25.54 -9.67 0.18
CA ALA A 139 26.07 -10.23 -1.06
C ALA A 139 27.23 -9.40 -1.64
N ILE A 140 27.15 -8.07 -1.57
CA ILE A 140 28.25 -7.17 -1.96
C ILE A 140 29.47 -7.39 -1.07
N ASP A 141 29.27 -7.56 0.24
CA ASP A 141 30.36 -7.83 1.19
C ASP A 141 31.07 -9.15 0.90
N GLN A 142 30.34 -10.18 0.50
CA GLN A 142 30.89 -11.50 0.17
C GLN A 142 31.61 -11.55 -1.19
N ALA A 143 31.31 -10.64 -2.11
CA ALA A 143 31.94 -10.64 -3.43
C ALA A 143 33.45 -10.34 -3.34
N THR A 144 34.29 -11.10 -4.05
CA THR A 144 35.75 -10.90 -4.02
C THR A 144 36.28 -10.02 -5.15
N ASN A 145 35.55 -9.94 -6.26
CA ASN A 145 35.95 -9.22 -7.47
C ASN A 145 34.87 -8.24 -7.93
N ASN A 146 35.25 -7.36 -8.87
CA ASN A 146 34.38 -6.31 -9.39
C ASN A 146 33.09 -6.87 -10.02
N ASN A 147 33.16 -7.97 -10.78
CA ASN A 147 32.01 -8.59 -11.43
C ASN A 147 31.01 -9.16 -10.41
N GLY A 148 31.50 -9.76 -9.33
CA GLY A 148 30.69 -10.25 -8.23
C GLY A 148 29.96 -9.12 -7.53
N VAL A 149 30.65 -7.99 -7.30
CA VAL A 149 30.02 -6.78 -6.72
C VAL A 149 28.93 -6.24 -7.65
N ASP A 150 29.18 -6.15 -8.95
CA ASP A 150 28.20 -5.66 -9.93
C ASP A 150 26.98 -6.59 -10.04
N THR A 151 27.19 -7.91 -10.00
CA THR A 151 26.11 -8.90 -10.00
C THR A 151 25.26 -8.80 -8.74
N ALA A 152 25.89 -8.73 -7.56
CA ALA A 152 25.19 -8.58 -6.28
C ALA A 152 24.39 -7.27 -6.22
N LYS A 153 24.98 -6.17 -6.71
CA LYS A 153 24.31 -4.88 -6.86
C LYS A 153 23.08 -5.00 -7.76
N SER A 154 23.22 -5.57 -8.97
CA SER A 154 22.11 -5.70 -9.92
C SER A 154 20.95 -6.50 -9.33
N ASN A 155 21.23 -7.68 -8.78
CA ASN A 155 20.22 -8.52 -8.15
C ASN A 155 19.53 -7.82 -6.96
N GLY A 156 20.29 -7.05 -6.18
CA GLY A 156 19.76 -6.25 -5.08
C GLY A 156 18.82 -5.14 -5.55
N LEU A 157 19.20 -4.42 -6.62
CA LEU A 157 18.35 -3.40 -7.24
C LEU A 157 17.04 -4.00 -7.77
N ASP A 158 17.11 -5.12 -8.48
CA ASP A 158 15.93 -5.81 -9.01
C ASP A 158 14.99 -6.28 -7.88
N SER A 159 15.56 -6.84 -6.81
CA SER A 159 14.80 -7.28 -5.64
C SER A 159 14.07 -6.12 -4.97
N ILE A 160 14.72 -4.97 -4.81
CA ILE A 160 14.11 -3.76 -4.25
C ILE A 160 13.00 -3.23 -5.17
N ASN A 161 13.24 -3.16 -6.47
CA ASN A 161 12.32 -2.56 -7.44
C ASN A 161 10.99 -3.33 -7.55
N ASN A 162 11.01 -4.65 -7.33
CA ASN A 162 9.83 -5.52 -7.44
C ASN A 162 8.91 -5.50 -6.21
N ILE A 163 9.27 -4.79 -5.14
CA ILE A 163 8.46 -4.71 -3.93
C ILE A 163 7.33 -3.71 -4.11
N GLN A 164 6.10 -4.10 -3.80
CA GLN A 164 4.94 -3.21 -3.75
C GLN A 164 4.11 -3.44 -2.47
N PRO A 165 3.25 -2.49 -2.08
CA PRO A 165 2.20 -2.75 -1.11
C PRO A 165 1.10 -3.62 -1.71
N THR A 166 0.68 -4.62 -0.95
CA THR A 166 -0.55 -5.37 -1.24
C THR A 166 -1.72 -4.54 -0.72
N VAL A 167 -2.55 -4.03 -1.63
CA VAL A 167 -3.65 -3.10 -1.32
C VAL A 167 -4.97 -3.86 -1.37
N VAL A 168 -5.58 -4.08 -0.21
CA VAL A 168 -6.81 -4.89 -0.09
C VAL A 168 -7.81 -4.31 0.91
N LYS A 169 -7.34 -3.64 1.97
CA LYS A 169 -8.20 -3.28 3.12
C LYS A 169 -9.42 -2.45 2.73
N LYS A 170 -9.22 -1.41 1.90
CA LYS A 170 -10.30 -0.51 1.47
C LYS A 170 -11.31 -1.20 0.56
N ASP A 171 -10.85 -2.07 -0.34
CA ASP A 171 -11.72 -2.77 -1.28
C ASP A 171 -12.60 -3.79 -0.57
N GLU A 172 -12.05 -4.52 0.40
CA GLU A 172 -12.82 -5.41 1.28
C GLU A 172 -13.89 -4.66 2.07
N ALA A 173 -13.57 -3.47 2.59
CA ALA A 173 -14.53 -2.64 3.31
C ALA A 173 -15.66 -2.14 2.40
N LYS A 174 -15.35 -1.69 1.18
CA LYS A 174 -16.37 -1.26 0.20
C LYS A 174 -17.29 -2.41 -0.21
N ALA A 175 -16.74 -3.61 -0.42
CA ALA A 175 -17.52 -4.80 -0.72
C ALA A 175 -18.48 -5.17 0.44
N ALA A 176 -18.06 -4.98 1.69
CA ALA A 176 -18.93 -5.18 2.85
C ALA A 176 -20.10 -4.17 2.89
N ILE A 177 -19.83 -2.90 2.54
CA ILE A 177 -20.88 -1.86 2.41
C ILE A 177 -21.88 -2.22 1.31
N ASP A 178 -21.41 -2.64 0.14
CA ASP A 178 -22.28 -3.04 -0.97
C ASP A 178 -23.18 -4.21 -0.59
N LYS A 179 -22.62 -5.23 0.07
CA LYS A 179 -23.38 -6.38 0.55
C LYS A 179 -24.44 -6.00 1.59
N ALA A 180 -24.11 -5.09 2.52
CA ALA A 180 -25.08 -4.60 3.50
C ALA A 180 -26.22 -3.84 2.83
N ALA A 181 -25.90 -2.99 1.84
CA ALA A 181 -26.89 -2.24 1.08
C ALA A 181 -27.84 -3.16 0.29
N GLU A 182 -27.31 -4.16 -0.40
CA GLU A 182 -28.11 -5.16 -1.12
C GLU A 182 -29.08 -5.89 -0.19
N ALA A 183 -28.57 -6.38 0.95
CA ALA A 183 -29.38 -7.08 1.94
C ALA A 183 -30.50 -6.17 2.48
N LYS A 184 -30.16 -4.91 2.83
CA LYS A 184 -31.15 -3.99 3.39
C LYS A 184 -32.19 -3.55 2.36
N LYS A 185 -31.82 -3.36 1.09
CA LYS A 185 -32.79 -3.07 0.02
C LYS A 185 -33.76 -4.22 -0.20
N ALA A 186 -33.30 -5.47 -0.08
CA ALA A 186 -34.17 -6.65 -0.15
C ALA A 186 -35.14 -6.72 1.05
N GLU A 187 -34.70 -6.35 2.26
CA GLU A 187 -35.57 -6.23 3.43
C GLU A 187 -36.64 -5.14 3.21
N ILE A 188 -36.26 -3.98 2.65
CA ILE A 188 -37.19 -2.90 2.30
C ILE A 188 -38.26 -3.36 1.32
N ASP A 189 -37.90 -4.17 0.31
CA ASP A 189 -38.86 -4.71 -0.66
C ASP A 189 -39.96 -5.54 -0.01
N GLN A 190 -39.64 -6.19 1.10
CA GLN A 190 -40.57 -7.02 1.87
C GLN A 190 -41.33 -6.24 2.94
N THR A 191 -41.13 -4.92 3.07
CA THR A 191 -41.83 -4.11 4.07
C THR A 191 -43.35 -4.16 3.84
N PRO A 192 -44.13 -4.70 4.78
CA PRO A 192 -45.57 -4.81 4.65
C PRO A 192 -46.24 -3.43 4.59
N ASN A 193 -47.35 -3.32 3.86
CA ASN A 193 -48.16 -2.11 3.70
C ASN A 193 -47.46 -0.89 3.06
N ALA A 194 -46.14 -0.92 2.90
CA ALA A 194 -45.38 0.11 2.21
C ALA A 194 -45.70 0.11 0.72
N THR A 195 -45.94 1.30 0.19
CA THR A 195 -46.06 1.56 -1.24
C THR A 195 -44.70 1.53 -1.93
N ASP A 196 -44.71 1.36 -3.25
CA ASP A 196 -43.50 1.39 -4.08
C ASP A 196 -42.72 2.71 -3.90
N GLU A 197 -43.41 3.85 -3.75
CA GLU A 197 -42.78 5.16 -3.53
C GLU A 197 -42.15 5.32 -2.13
N GLU A 198 -42.79 4.80 -1.08
CA GLU A 198 -42.24 4.80 0.29
C GLU A 198 -40.97 3.92 0.36
N LYS A 199 -40.99 2.76 -0.33
CA LYS A 199 -39.81 1.89 -0.47
C LYS A 199 -38.70 2.56 -1.27
N ALA A 200 -39.01 3.18 -2.40
CA ALA A 200 -38.04 3.88 -3.24
C ALA A 200 -37.34 5.00 -2.47
N THR A 201 -38.08 5.76 -1.66
CA THR A 201 -37.52 6.81 -0.80
C THR A 201 -36.50 6.25 0.21
N ALA A 202 -36.80 5.10 0.83
CA ALA A 202 -35.87 4.45 1.74
C ALA A 202 -34.64 3.87 1.02
N LYS A 203 -34.81 3.26 -0.16
CA LYS A 203 -33.70 2.77 -0.97
C LYS A 203 -32.74 3.89 -1.41
N ALA A 204 -33.28 5.06 -1.75
CA ALA A 204 -32.47 6.23 -2.08
C ALA A 204 -31.61 6.70 -0.89
N LYS A 205 -32.13 6.64 0.34
CA LYS A 205 -31.34 6.94 1.56
C LYS A 205 -30.22 5.92 1.78
N ILE A 206 -30.41 4.65 1.42
CA ILE A 206 -29.35 3.65 1.44
C ILE A 206 -28.27 4.01 0.42
N ASP A 207 -28.64 4.38 -0.80
CA ASP A 207 -27.68 4.79 -1.84
C ASP A 207 -26.84 6.00 -1.42
N GLU A 208 -27.47 6.98 -0.77
CA GLU A 208 -26.77 8.12 -0.18
C GLU A 208 -25.77 7.67 0.91
N ALA A 209 -26.19 6.81 1.83
CA ALA A 209 -25.33 6.27 2.89
C ALA A 209 -24.12 5.49 2.32
N VAL A 210 -24.35 4.66 1.29
CA VAL A 210 -23.29 3.91 0.60
C VAL A 210 -22.26 4.87 -0.01
N ASN A 211 -22.70 5.89 -0.73
CA ASN A 211 -21.80 6.84 -1.38
C ASN A 211 -20.98 7.63 -0.35
N ASN A 212 -21.63 8.08 0.72
CA ASN A 212 -20.96 8.80 1.81
C ASN A 212 -19.91 7.91 2.49
N GLU A 213 -20.24 6.65 2.79
CA GLU A 213 -19.29 5.77 3.46
C GLU A 213 -18.13 5.33 2.57
N LYS A 214 -18.38 5.07 1.28
CA LYS A 214 -17.28 4.79 0.34
C LYS A 214 -16.29 5.94 0.29
N ALA A 215 -16.77 7.19 0.33
CA ALA A 215 -15.91 8.37 0.41
C ALA A 215 -15.13 8.44 1.74
N SER A 216 -15.75 8.10 2.87
CA SER A 216 -15.05 8.00 4.17
C SER A 216 -13.95 6.93 4.16
N ILE A 217 -14.22 5.75 3.58
CA ILE A 217 -13.23 4.67 3.41
C ILE A 217 -12.07 5.15 2.52
N ASP A 218 -12.35 5.89 1.45
CA ASP A 218 -11.33 6.46 0.57
C ASP A 218 -10.43 7.46 1.31
N GLN A 219 -10.99 8.26 2.21
CA GLN A 219 -10.26 9.26 3.00
C GLN A 219 -9.43 8.65 4.15
N ALA A 220 -9.82 7.50 4.69
CA ALA A 220 -9.11 6.85 5.79
C ALA A 220 -7.66 6.50 5.38
N THR A 221 -6.68 6.79 6.25
CA THR A 221 -5.26 6.53 5.95
C THR A 221 -4.75 5.21 6.51
N ASN A 222 -5.40 4.67 7.54
CA ASN A 222 -4.99 3.47 8.26
C ASN A 222 -6.12 2.45 8.38
N ASN A 223 -5.77 1.24 8.80
CA ASN A 223 -6.72 0.14 8.97
C ASN A 223 -7.88 0.47 9.91
N ASP A 224 -7.59 1.10 11.05
CA ASP A 224 -8.60 1.42 12.07
C ASP A 224 -9.64 2.43 11.56
N GLY A 225 -9.19 3.43 10.79
CA GLY A 225 -10.07 4.38 10.12
C GLY A 225 -10.97 3.71 9.10
N VAL A 226 -10.42 2.78 8.29
CA VAL A 226 -11.21 1.99 7.33
C VAL A 226 -12.23 1.11 8.05
N ASP A 227 -11.87 0.46 9.15
CA ASP A 227 -12.78 -0.38 9.92
C ASP A 227 -13.87 0.42 10.65
N THR A 228 -13.53 1.61 11.13
CA THR A 228 -14.50 2.54 11.73
C THR A 228 -15.52 3.01 10.69
N ALA A 229 -15.03 3.46 9.52
CA ALA A 229 -15.86 3.85 8.39
C ALA A 229 -16.82 2.70 7.98
N LYS A 230 -16.26 1.52 7.72
CA LYS A 230 -17.05 0.31 7.41
C LYS A 230 -18.15 0.03 8.44
N THR A 231 -17.82 0.07 9.73
CA THR A 231 -18.79 -0.18 10.81
C THR A 231 -19.91 0.86 10.81
N ASN A 232 -19.55 2.15 10.77
CA ASN A 232 -20.51 3.25 10.76
C ASN A 232 -21.45 3.18 9.57
N GLY A 233 -20.95 2.86 8.37
CA GLY A 233 -21.80 2.77 7.18
C GLY A 233 -22.74 1.58 7.21
N VAL A 234 -22.28 0.41 7.69
CA VAL A 234 -23.17 -0.75 7.89
C VAL A 234 -24.30 -0.41 8.86
N ASP A 235 -23.98 0.27 9.97
CA ASP A 235 -24.99 0.70 10.94
C ASP A 235 -25.96 1.74 10.35
N ALA A 236 -25.44 2.72 9.61
CA ALA A 236 -26.26 3.73 8.95
C ALA A 236 -27.24 3.10 7.94
N ILE A 237 -26.77 2.14 7.13
CA ILE A 237 -27.59 1.39 6.18
C ILE A 237 -28.67 0.58 6.92
N ASN A 238 -28.29 -0.17 7.96
CA ASN A 238 -29.20 -1.04 8.70
C ASN A 238 -30.35 -0.29 9.39
N ASN A 239 -30.11 0.97 9.77
CA ASN A 239 -31.08 1.84 10.41
C ASN A 239 -32.09 2.48 9.44
N VAL A 240 -31.94 2.31 8.12
CA VAL A 240 -32.91 2.85 7.15
C VAL A 240 -34.16 1.97 7.06
N GLN A 241 -35.34 2.59 7.23
CA GLN A 241 -36.64 1.92 7.07
C GLN A 241 -37.60 2.81 6.24
N PRO A 242 -38.54 2.23 5.47
CA PRO A 242 -39.61 2.99 4.85
C PRO A 242 -40.51 3.62 5.90
N THR A 243 -40.94 4.86 5.66
CA THR A 243 -42.01 5.50 6.42
C THR A 243 -43.33 5.06 5.81
N VAL A 244 -44.07 4.17 6.49
CA VAL A 244 -45.31 3.56 5.98
C VAL A 244 -46.51 4.31 6.54
N VAL A 245 -47.15 5.13 5.72
CA VAL A 245 -48.26 6.00 6.15
C VAL A 245 -49.40 6.07 5.15
N LYS A 246 -49.13 5.90 3.84
CA LYS A 246 -50.12 6.18 2.78
C LYS A 246 -51.42 5.38 2.92
N LYS A 247 -51.31 4.08 3.17
CA LYS A 247 -52.47 3.18 3.31
C LYS A 247 -53.28 3.47 4.58
N ASP A 248 -52.61 3.77 5.69
CA ASP A 248 -53.27 4.05 6.96
C ASP A 248 -54.05 5.36 6.92
N GLU A 249 -53.48 6.39 6.30
CA GLU A 249 -54.18 7.66 6.03
C GLU A 249 -55.42 7.44 5.14
N ALA A 250 -55.30 6.63 4.08
CA ALA A 250 -56.42 6.30 3.20
C ALA A 250 -57.54 5.53 3.93
N LYS A 251 -57.18 4.54 4.77
CA LYS A 251 -58.16 3.80 5.59
C LYS A 251 -58.87 4.71 6.59
N THR A 252 -58.14 5.63 7.21
CA THR A 252 -58.71 6.65 8.11
C THR A 252 -59.73 7.54 7.38
N ALA A 253 -59.45 7.92 6.13
CA ALA A 253 -60.38 8.68 5.31
C ALA A 253 -61.68 7.90 5.01
N ILE A 254 -61.57 6.60 4.71
CA ILE A 254 -62.72 5.71 4.50
C ILE A 254 -63.59 5.61 5.77
N GLU A 255 -62.98 5.43 6.93
CA GLU A 255 -63.71 5.37 8.21
C GLU A 255 -64.45 6.67 8.53
N ASN A 256 -63.81 7.81 8.26
CA ASN A 256 -64.44 9.12 8.44
C ASN A 256 -65.63 9.33 7.51
N ALA A 257 -65.50 8.97 6.22
CA ALA A 257 -66.59 9.04 5.26
C ALA A 257 -67.77 8.15 5.67
N ALA A 258 -67.51 6.92 6.10
CA ALA A 258 -68.53 6.00 6.58
C ALA A 258 -69.28 6.53 7.80
N ARG A 259 -68.55 7.08 8.78
CA ARG A 259 -69.14 7.69 9.98
C ARG A 259 -70.06 8.87 9.62
N ALA A 260 -69.61 9.75 8.73
CA ALA A 260 -70.44 10.86 8.24
C ALA A 260 -71.70 10.33 7.55
N LYS A 261 -71.54 9.34 6.65
CA LYS A 261 -72.67 8.81 5.88
C LYS A 261 -73.72 8.12 6.73
N LYS A 262 -73.31 7.35 7.75
CA LYS A 262 -74.27 6.73 8.68
C LYS A 262 -75.06 7.76 9.48
N ALA A 263 -74.43 8.88 9.84
CA ALA A 263 -75.13 9.98 10.51
C ALA A 263 -76.14 10.68 9.58
N GLU A 264 -75.83 10.83 8.28
CA GLU A 264 -76.80 11.30 7.29
C GLU A 264 -77.99 10.34 7.15
N ILE A 265 -77.74 9.03 7.03
CA ILE A 265 -78.77 7.99 6.95
C ILE A 265 -79.72 8.03 8.16
N ASP A 266 -79.19 8.26 9.37
CA ASP A 266 -80.01 8.39 10.59
C ASP A 266 -80.98 9.56 10.52
N GLN A 267 -80.60 10.62 9.83
CA GLN A 267 -81.37 11.85 9.69
C GLN A 267 -82.32 11.83 8.48
N THR A 268 -82.31 10.77 7.65
CA THR A 268 -83.19 10.69 6.47
C THR A 268 -84.67 10.69 6.89
N PRO A 269 -85.46 11.70 6.46
CA PRO A 269 -86.88 11.79 6.78
C PRO A 269 -87.68 10.67 6.11
N ASN A 270 -88.74 10.21 6.77
CA ASN A 270 -89.69 9.21 6.27
C ASN A 270 -89.12 7.80 5.99
N ALA A 271 -87.83 7.56 6.21
CA ALA A 271 -87.22 6.23 6.16
C ALA A 271 -87.48 5.46 7.47
N THR A 272 -87.84 4.19 7.35
CA THR A 272 -88.03 3.26 8.46
C THR A 272 -86.70 2.86 9.10
N ASP A 273 -86.76 2.32 10.32
CA ASP A 273 -85.56 1.85 11.01
C ASP A 273 -84.93 0.66 10.27
N GLU A 274 -85.73 -0.23 9.66
CA GLU A 274 -85.25 -1.33 8.83
C GLU A 274 -84.53 -0.86 7.55
N GLU A 275 -85.06 0.17 6.87
CA GLU A 275 -84.41 0.78 5.69
C GLU A 275 -83.07 1.41 6.08
N LYS A 276 -83.04 2.18 7.18
CA LYS A 276 -81.80 2.77 7.72
C LYS A 276 -80.78 1.70 8.12
N ALA A 277 -81.20 0.63 8.79
CA ALA A 277 -80.33 -0.47 9.16
C ALA A 277 -79.73 -1.16 7.92
N THR A 278 -80.55 -1.40 6.90
CA THR A 278 -80.10 -1.98 5.62
C THR A 278 -79.09 -1.08 4.90
N ALA A 279 -79.33 0.24 4.86
CA ALA A 279 -78.38 1.19 4.29
C ALA A 279 -77.07 1.26 5.08
N LYS A 280 -77.11 1.26 6.41
CA LYS A 280 -75.89 1.23 7.24
C LYS A 280 -75.06 -0.04 7.02
N ALA A 281 -75.71 -1.19 6.83
CA ALA A 281 -75.03 -2.43 6.46
C ALA A 281 -74.32 -2.31 5.10
N LYS A 282 -74.98 -1.72 4.09
CA LYS A 282 -74.34 -1.43 2.79
C LYS A 282 -73.14 -0.48 2.91
N VAL A 283 -73.17 0.50 3.82
CA VAL A 283 -72.00 1.34 4.12
C VAL A 283 -70.85 0.50 4.67
N ASP A 284 -71.11 -0.45 5.58
CA ASP A 284 -70.08 -1.32 6.15
C ASP A 284 -69.47 -2.28 5.10
N GLU A 285 -70.29 -2.79 4.17
CA GLU A 285 -69.82 -3.56 3.02
C GLU A 285 -68.92 -2.72 2.10
N ALA A 286 -69.31 -1.47 1.81
CA ALA A 286 -68.52 -0.55 1.01
C ALA A 286 -67.18 -0.20 1.69
N VAL A 287 -67.17 0.02 3.02
CA VAL A 287 -65.95 0.22 3.81
C VAL A 287 -65.01 -0.98 3.69
N THR A 288 -65.54 -2.18 3.88
CA THR A 288 -64.76 -3.42 3.80
C THR A 288 -64.13 -3.57 2.41
N THR A 289 -64.92 -3.32 1.36
CA THR A 289 -64.47 -3.37 -0.03
C THR A 289 -63.36 -2.34 -0.29
N ALA A 290 -63.54 -1.10 0.16
CA ALA A 290 -62.56 -0.02 -0.01
C ALA A 290 -61.25 -0.31 0.72
N LYS A 291 -61.31 -0.78 1.97
CA LYS A 291 -60.12 -1.15 2.76
C LYS A 291 -59.34 -2.29 2.09
N ASN A 292 -60.04 -3.31 1.58
CA ASN A 292 -59.41 -4.41 0.85
C ASN A 292 -58.71 -3.91 -0.44
N ALA A 293 -59.35 -2.99 -1.18
CA ALA A 293 -58.74 -2.39 -2.37
C ALA A 293 -57.49 -1.55 -2.03
N ILE A 294 -57.52 -0.79 -0.92
CA ILE A 294 -56.35 -0.07 -0.41
C ILE A 294 -55.22 -1.04 -0.03
N ASP A 295 -55.55 -2.17 0.62
CA ASP A 295 -54.58 -3.18 1.01
C ASP A 295 -53.91 -3.84 -0.21
N GLN A 296 -54.65 -4.07 -1.28
CA GLN A 296 -54.14 -4.64 -2.54
C GLN A 296 -53.33 -3.67 -3.40
N ALA A 297 -53.53 -2.36 -3.26
CA ALA A 297 -52.78 -1.38 -4.02
C ALA A 297 -51.28 -1.41 -3.68
N THR A 298 -50.41 -1.38 -4.69
CA THR A 298 -48.95 -1.44 -4.49
C THR A 298 -48.28 -0.06 -4.48
N ASN A 299 -48.92 0.94 -5.07
CA ASN A 299 -48.37 2.29 -5.22
C ASN A 299 -49.34 3.37 -4.74
N ASN A 300 -48.83 4.59 -4.58
CA ASN A 300 -49.59 5.73 -4.09
C ASN A 300 -50.87 6.01 -4.90
N ASN A 301 -50.76 5.96 -6.23
CA ASN A 301 -51.89 6.25 -7.13
C ASN A 301 -53.01 5.21 -6.99
N GLY A 302 -52.66 3.93 -6.82
CA GLY A 302 -53.61 2.86 -6.57
C GLY A 302 -54.33 3.04 -5.24
N VAL A 303 -53.60 3.44 -4.18
CA VAL A 303 -54.18 3.75 -2.87
C VAL A 303 -55.15 4.94 -2.97
N ASP A 304 -54.76 6.01 -3.66
CA ASP A 304 -55.62 7.19 -3.84
C ASP A 304 -56.87 6.88 -4.69
N THR A 305 -56.73 6.03 -5.70
CA THR A 305 -57.86 5.56 -6.52
C THR A 305 -58.83 4.71 -5.70
N ALA A 306 -58.32 3.74 -4.93
CA ALA A 306 -59.14 2.89 -4.07
C ALA A 306 -59.86 3.71 -2.98
N LYS A 307 -59.17 4.68 -2.40
CA LYS A 307 -59.75 5.64 -1.44
C LYS A 307 -60.88 6.44 -2.07
N THR A 308 -60.66 7.02 -3.25
CA THR A 308 -61.66 7.85 -3.95
C THR A 308 -62.90 7.03 -4.29
N ASN A 309 -62.71 5.88 -4.94
CA ASN A 309 -63.80 4.96 -5.29
C ASN A 309 -64.58 4.49 -4.05
N GLY A 310 -63.88 4.22 -2.94
CA GLY A 310 -64.50 3.82 -1.69
C GLY A 310 -65.36 4.92 -1.05
N VAL A 311 -64.86 6.15 -1.01
CA VAL A 311 -65.62 7.31 -0.55
C VAL A 311 -66.86 7.53 -1.41
N ASP A 312 -66.73 7.46 -2.74
CA ASP A 312 -67.86 7.62 -3.65
C ASP A 312 -68.92 6.53 -3.47
N ALA A 313 -68.50 5.26 -3.33
CA ALA A 313 -69.41 4.14 -3.07
C ALA A 313 -70.18 4.32 -1.76
N ILE A 314 -69.51 4.76 -0.68
CA ILE A 314 -70.14 5.07 0.60
C ILE A 314 -71.17 6.20 0.44
N ASN A 315 -70.78 7.30 -0.20
CA ASN A 315 -71.64 8.48 -0.34
C ASN A 315 -72.91 8.21 -1.16
N ASN A 316 -72.86 7.24 -2.08
CA ASN A 316 -73.99 6.84 -2.92
C ASN A 316 -75.01 5.92 -2.22
N VAL A 317 -74.74 5.44 -1.00
CA VAL A 317 -75.73 4.64 -0.24
C VAL A 317 -76.89 5.51 0.24
N GLN A 318 -78.13 5.04 0.08
CA GLN A 318 -79.35 5.71 0.53
C GLN A 318 -80.27 4.69 1.23
N PRO A 319 -81.12 5.11 2.18
CA PRO A 319 -82.18 4.28 2.80
C PRO A 319 -83.18 3.73 1.79
#